data_AF-A0A5R9NYG3-F1
#
_entry.id   AF-A0A5R9NYG3-F1
#
_cell.length_a   1.000
_cell.length_b   1.000
_cell.length_c   1.000
_cell.angle_alpha   90.00
_cell.angle_beta   90.00
_cell.angle_gamma   90.00
#
_symmetry.space_group_name_H-M   'P 1'
#
loop_
_entity.id
_entity.type
_entity.pdbx_description
1 polymer ?
#
loop_
_entity_poly.entity_id
_entity_poly.type
_entity_poly.pdbx_seq_one_letter_code
_entity_poly.pdbx_strand_id
1 'polypeptide(L)'
;MTTFNVTLEKHGFFEVPSVEPMGGSLRVGFNPDYKARPWVILSQDRDGVRWEYLFSYADLDSALAYAVRHQVGVKNPWEYTVNLPCGGQFKRPGRVPVEQVMASMGWMYVTDIIGYGALSDSRLVSVEAARKVFQDRIVDTNVTLGKIDPLNEEKGHWCANYLMTYHGFIHRDELQSELRICFQSEGVAILPDMFDYRCRHKVTTTADVISFEAKRAERLQAA
;
A
#
# COMPACT_ATOMS: atom_id res chain seq x y z
N MET A 1 26.44 19.32 -5.29
CA MET A 1 25.24 19.38 -4.42
C MET A 1 24.92 17.95 -4.00
N THR A 2 24.93 17.66 -2.72
CA THR A 2 24.49 16.37 -2.17
C THR A 2 22.98 16.29 -2.30
N THR A 3 22.48 15.34 -3.08
CA THR A 3 21.05 15.12 -3.23
C THR A 3 20.48 14.61 -1.90
N PHE A 4 19.48 15.28 -1.34
CA PHE A 4 18.80 14.82 -0.14
C PHE A 4 17.98 13.56 -0.47
N ASN A 5 18.12 12.51 0.34
CA ASN A 5 17.55 11.21 0.04
C ASN A 5 16.48 10.85 1.06
N VAL A 6 15.32 10.46 0.56
CA VAL A 6 14.22 9.83 1.29
C VAL A 6 14.19 8.36 0.92
N THR A 7 13.97 7.47 1.87
CA THR A 7 14.00 6.02 1.60
C THR A 7 12.66 5.40 1.96
N LEU A 8 12.04 4.66 1.04
CA LEU A 8 10.93 3.77 1.40
C LEU A 8 11.51 2.54 2.11
N GLU A 9 11.18 2.38 3.39
CA GLU A 9 11.57 1.23 4.18
C GLU A 9 10.68 0.02 3.86
N LYS A 10 11.18 -1.19 4.14
CA LYS A 10 10.45 -2.46 3.88
C LYS A 10 9.09 -2.56 4.56
N HIS A 11 8.91 -1.84 5.67
CA HIS A 11 7.67 -1.82 6.44
C HIS A 11 6.68 -0.73 5.97
N GLY A 12 6.93 -0.10 4.82
CA GLY A 12 5.97 0.79 4.16
C GLY A 12 6.02 2.27 4.58
N PHE A 13 6.97 2.65 5.43
CA PHE A 13 7.21 4.05 5.81
C PHE A 13 8.29 4.68 4.94
N PHE A 14 8.15 5.96 4.64
CA PHE A 14 9.23 6.75 4.06
C PHE A 14 10.04 7.38 5.19
N GLU A 15 11.31 7.01 5.28
CA GLU A 15 12.26 7.64 6.18
C GLU A 15 12.87 8.89 5.53
N VAL A 16 12.82 9.99 6.27
CA VAL A 16 13.37 11.29 5.92
C VAL A 16 14.47 11.60 6.96
N PRO A 17 15.76 11.41 6.62
CA PRO A 17 16.85 11.54 7.57
C PRO A 17 17.05 12.98 8.01
N SER A 18 17.66 13.19 9.18
CA SER A 18 18.08 14.53 9.58
C SER A 18 19.37 14.96 8.87
N VAL A 19 19.47 16.24 8.54
CA VAL A 19 20.74 16.86 8.12
C VAL A 19 21.61 17.22 9.31
N GLU A 20 21.04 17.28 10.51
CA GLU A 20 21.77 17.59 11.73
C GLU A 20 22.38 16.30 12.32
N PRO A 21 23.67 16.28 12.71
CA PRO A 21 24.34 15.08 13.21
C PRO A 21 23.70 14.41 14.44
N MET A 22 22.83 15.12 15.15
CA MET A 22 22.11 14.66 16.35
C MET A 22 20.59 14.80 16.20
N GLY A 23 20.10 15.10 14.99
CA GLY A 23 18.67 15.23 14.73
C GLY A 23 18.03 13.87 14.48
N GLY A 24 16.88 13.61 15.10
CA GLY A 24 16.09 12.40 14.84
C GLY A 24 15.50 12.41 13.43
N SER A 25 15.34 11.25 12.80
CA SER A 25 14.68 11.15 11.49
C SER A 25 13.17 11.39 11.60
N LEU A 26 12.53 11.71 10.47
CA LEU A 26 11.07 11.70 10.36
C LEU A 26 10.64 10.48 9.54
N ARG A 27 9.47 9.94 9.88
CA ARG A 27 8.80 8.91 9.08
C ARG A 27 7.47 9.43 8.54
N VAL A 28 7.22 9.16 7.27
CA VAL A 28 5.92 9.40 6.64
C VAL A 28 5.26 8.05 6.38
N GLY A 29 4.08 7.85 6.94
CA GLY A 29 3.31 6.62 6.81
C GLY A 29 1.84 6.90 6.62
N PHE A 30 1.08 5.84 6.34
CA PHE A 30 -0.37 5.93 6.20
C PHE A 30 -1.04 5.41 7.46
N ASN A 31 -1.99 6.16 7.99
CA ASN A 31 -2.85 5.74 9.08
C ASN A 31 -4.34 5.98 8.69
N PRO A 32 -5.14 4.92 8.54
CA PRO A 32 -6.55 5.02 8.15
C PRO A 32 -7.44 5.74 9.17
N ASP A 33 -7.05 5.80 10.45
CA ASP A 33 -7.82 6.44 11.51
C ASP A 33 -7.98 7.95 11.25
N TYR A 34 -6.99 8.55 10.56
CA TYR A 34 -6.99 9.95 10.17
C TYR A 34 -7.68 10.16 8.81
N LYS A 35 -8.94 9.74 8.68
CA LYS A 35 -9.74 9.70 7.43
C LYS A 35 -9.41 10.78 6.38
N ALA A 36 -9.54 12.06 6.72
CA ALA A 36 -9.34 13.17 5.78
C ALA A 36 -7.87 13.50 5.51
N ARG A 37 -6.97 13.07 6.39
CA ARG A 37 -5.52 13.35 6.35
C ARG A 37 -4.73 12.12 6.79
N PRO A 38 -4.76 11.03 6.00
CA PRO A 38 -4.24 9.74 6.45
C PRO A 38 -2.71 9.63 6.37
N TRP A 39 -2.03 10.56 5.67
CA TRP A 39 -0.57 10.54 5.59
C TRP A 39 0.02 11.23 6.81
N VAL A 40 0.41 10.43 7.80
CA VAL A 40 0.93 10.88 9.09
C VAL A 40 2.45 11.03 9.02
N ILE A 41 2.94 12.03 9.75
CA ILE A 41 4.35 12.29 9.95
C ILE A 41 4.66 12.00 11.39
N LEU A 42 5.64 11.14 11.61
CA LEU A 42 6.15 10.76 12.91
C LEU A 42 7.54 11.34 13.08
N SER A 43 7.82 11.93 14.23
CA SER A 43 9.16 12.36 14.64
C SER A 43 9.74 11.39 15.63
N GLN A 44 11.02 11.09 15.48
CA GLN A 44 11.74 10.34 16.49
C GLN A 44 11.96 11.21 17.74
N ASP A 45 11.73 10.64 18.92
CA ASP A 45 12.03 11.32 20.19
C ASP A 45 13.54 11.57 20.36
N ARG A 46 13.90 12.38 21.36
CA ARG A 46 15.31 12.76 21.61
C ARG A 46 16.19 11.58 21.97
N ASP A 47 15.61 10.55 22.56
CA ASP A 47 16.32 9.34 22.98
C ASP A 47 16.46 8.32 21.83
N GLY A 48 15.81 8.56 20.68
CA GLY A 48 15.86 7.69 19.51
C GLY A 48 14.99 6.43 19.62
N VAL A 49 14.18 6.32 20.67
CA VAL A 49 13.46 5.10 21.05
C VAL A 49 12.04 5.07 20.51
N ARG A 50 11.35 6.22 20.49
CA ARG A 50 9.91 6.28 20.16
C ARG A 50 9.63 7.19 18.98
N TRP A 51 8.55 6.84 18.29
CA TRP A 51 7.99 7.64 17.20
C TRP A 51 6.74 8.34 17.70
N GLU A 52 6.76 9.68 17.67
CA GLU A 52 5.67 10.52 18.12
C GLU A 52 4.97 11.17 16.93
N TYR A 53 3.64 11.29 17.01
CA TYR A 53 2.87 11.99 16.00
C TYR A 53 3.26 13.46 15.94
N LEU A 54 3.60 13.95 14.75
CA LEU A 54 3.94 15.35 14.50
C LEU A 54 2.81 16.07 13.74
N PHE A 55 2.39 15.53 12.59
CA PHE A 55 1.39 16.16 11.72
C PHE A 55 0.76 15.17 10.75
N SER A 56 -0.27 15.59 9.99
CA SER A 56 -0.82 14.77 8.90
C SER A 56 -1.37 15.56 7.71
N TYR A 57 -1.37 14.89 6.55
CA TYR A 57 -1.76 15.44 5.25
C TYR A 57 -2.74 14.53 4.49
N ALA A 58 -3.48 15.13 3.55
CA ALA A 58 -4.41 14.43 2.69
C ALA A 58 -3.71 13.56 1.63
N ASP A 59 -2.53 13.99 1.18
CA ASP A 59 -1.74 13.35 0.12
C ASP A 59 -0.27 13.13 0.54
N LEU A 60 0.35 12.12 -0.06
CA LEU A 60 1.71 11.70 0.23
C LEU A 60 2.75 12.75 -0.19
N ASP A 61 2.55 13.44 -1.32
CA ASP A 61 3.47 14.47 -1.81
C ASP A 61 3.60 15.61 -0.79
N SER A 62 2.48 16.09 -0.23
CA SER A 62 2.47 17.13 0.80
C SER A 62 3.12 16.69 2.10
N ALA A 63 2.88 15.44 2.53
CA ALA A 63 3.52 14.88 3.72
C ALA A 63 5.05 14.80 3.58
N LEU A 64 5.53 14.26 2.44
CA LEU A 64 6.96 14.16 2.15
C LEU A 64 7.59 15.53 2.00
N ALA A 65 6.95 16.47 1.29
CA ALA A 65 7.45 17.82 1.12
C ALA A 65 7.59 18.55 2.47
N TYR A 66 6.64 18.38 3.39
CA TYR A 66 6.76 18.92 4.73
C TYR A 66 7.91 18.28 5.51
N ALA A 67 7.97 16.95 5.55
CA ALA A 67 8.99 16.24 6.31
C ALA A 67 10.41 16.60 5.82
N VAL A 68 10.61 16.65 4.50
CA VAL A 68 11.88 17.07 3.91
C VAL A 68 12.20 18.50 4.33
N ARG A 69 11.27 19.46 4.10
CA ARG A 69 11.45 20.88 4.48
C ARG A 69 11.76 21.07 5.96
N HIS A 70 11.16 20.25 6.81
CA HIS A 70 11.39 20.27 8.25
C HIS A 70 12.82 19.85 8.57
N GLN A 71 13.31 18.77 7.96
CA GLN A 71 14.66 18.26 8.21
C GLN A 71 15.78 19.14 7.65
N VAL A 72 15.55 19.74 6.50
CA VAL A 72 16.57 20.51 5.78
C VAL A 72 16.57 22.01 6.11
N GLY A 73 15.49 22.48 6.75
CA GLY A 73 15.25 23.90 7.04
C GLY A 73 14.67 24.71 5.86
N VAL A 74 13.97 25.79 6.21
CA VAL A 74 13.13 26.63 5.30
C VAL A 74 13.92 27.35 4.19
N LYS A 75 15.26 27.27 4.18
CA LYS A 75 16.10 28.17 3.39
C LYS A 75 16.37 27.78 1.92
N ASN A 76 16.13 26.54 1.48
CA ASN A 76 16.34 26.17 0.06
C ASN A 76 15.06 25.62 -0.61
N PRO A 77 14.95 25.71 -1.94
CA PRO A 77 14.07 24.85 -2.71
C PRO A 77 14.70 23.46 -2.78
N TRP A 78 14.18 22.51 -2.01
CA TRP A 78 14.82 21.19 -1.90
C TRP A 78 14.21 20.21 -2.88
N GLU A 79 14.95 19.99 -3.96
CA GLU A 79 14.84 18.75 -4.70
C GLU A 79 15.38 17.60 -3.82
N TYR A 80 14.66 16.49 -3.77
CA TYR A 80 15.07 15.28 -3.08
C TYR A 80 14.84 14.06 -3.96
N THR A 81 15.60 13.00 -3.73
CA THR A 81 15.42 11.70 -4.36
C THR A 81 14.71 10.77 -3.40
N VAL A 82 13.71 10.04 -3.90
CA VAL A 82 13.10 8.92 -3.20
C VAL A 82 13.74 7.64 -3.69
N ASN A 83 14.33 6.87 -2.77
CA ASN A 83 14.95 5.58 -3.01
C ASN A 83 13.96 4.47 -2.61
N LEU A 84 13.80 3.49 -3.49
CA LEU A 84 12.93 2.34 -3.29
C LEU A 84 13.76 1.10 -2.93
N PRO A 85 13.19 0.12 -2.18
CA PRO A 85 13.89 -1.11 -1.81
C PRO A 85 14.46 -1.91 -2.98
N CYS A 86 13.85 -1.80 -4.16
CA CYS A 86 14.32 -2.47 -5.38
C CYS A 86 15.53 -1.78 -6.06
N GLY A 87 16.05 -0.69 -5.47
CA GLY A 87 17.12 0.13 -6.06
C GLY A 87 16.62 1.18 -7.07
N GLY A 88 15.33 1.18 -7.39
CA GLY A 88 14.70 2.24 -8.18
C GLY A 88 14.71 3.57 -7.44
N GLN A 89 14.79 4.67 -8.19
CA GLN A 89 14.80 6.03 -7.61
C GLN A 89 14.07 7.03 -8.49
N PHE A 90 13.46 8.05 -7.88
CA PHE A 90 12.86 9.18 -8.60
C PHE A 90 13.03 10.50 -7.82
N LYS A 91 12.98 11.63 -8.53
CA LYS A 91 13.14 12.96 -7.94
C LYS A 91 11.82 13.62 -7.58
N ARG A 92 11.87 14.51 -6.59
CA ARG A 92 10.76 15.35 -6.11
C ARG A 92 11.26 16.77 -5.84
N PRO A 93 10.39 17.80 -5.92
CA PRO A 93 8.98 17.74 -6.35
C PRO A 93 8.83 17.38 -7.84
N GLY A 94 7.70 16.80 -8.22
CA GLY A 94 7.42 16.38 -9.60
C GLY A 94 5.95 16.62 -9.95
N ARG A 95 5.62 16.62 -11.26
CA ARG A 95 4.25 16.88 -11.74
C ARG A 95 3.28 15.71 -11.49
N VAL A 96 3.80 14.50 -11.47
CA VAL A 96 3.02 13.26 -11.30
C VAL A 96 3.07 12.85 -9.83
N PRO A 97 1.94 12.61 -9.14
CA PRO A 97 1.93 12.23 -7.72
C PRO A 97 2.86 11.05 -7.37
N VAL A 98 3.36 11.01 -6.14
CA VAL A 98 4.26 9.94 -5.64
C VAL A 98 3.63 8.56 -5.81
N GLU A 99 2.38 8.39 -5.37
CA GLU A 99 1.67 7.10 -5.49
C GLU A 99 1.59 6.62 -6.94
N GLN A 100 1.43 7.53 -7.92
CA GLN A 100 1.37 7.18 -9.34
C GLN A 100 2.74 6.82 -9.93
N VAL A 101 3.81 7.54 -9.55
CA VAL A 101 5.17 7.18 -9.97
C VAL A 101 5.59 5.84 -9.37
N MET A 102 5.26 5.59 -8.11
CA MET A 102 5.51 4.30 -7.48
C MET A 102 4.76 3.18 -8.20
N ALA A 103 3.49 3.40 -8.53
CA ALA A 103 2.68 2.41 -9.22
C ALA A 103 3.19 2.11 -10.64
N SER A 104 3.74 3.10 -11.37
CA SER A 104 4.40 2.85 -12.67
C SER A 104 5.71 2.06 -12.52
N MET A 105 6.34 2.12 -11.34
CA MET A 105 7.52 1.33 -10.96
C MET A 105 7.14 -0.01 -10.30
N GLY A 106 5.87 -0.42 -10.33
CA GLY A 106 5.42 -1.70 -9.80
C GLY A 106 5.10 -1.72 -8.30
N TRP A 107 5.16 -0.59 -7.61
CA TRP A 107 4.84 -0.46 -6.18
C TRP A 107 3.40 -0.03 -5.97
N MET A 108 2.59 -0.86 -5.33
CA MET A 108 1.16 -0.60 -5.12
C MET A 108 0.88 -0.40 -3.64
N TYR A 109 0.12 0.64 -3.32
CA TYR A 109 -0.38 0.83 -1.96
C TYR A 109 -1.64 -0.02 -1.75
N VAL A 110 -1.46 -1.16 -1.09
CA VAL A 110 -2.50 -2.15 -0.78
C VAL A 110 -3.21 -1.76 0.51
N THR A 111 -4.55 -1.61 0.45
CA THR A 111 -5.39 -1.32 1.62
C THR A 111 -5.89 -2.59 2.27
N ASP A 112 -6.33 -3.55 1.44
CA ASP A 112 -6.95 -4.78 1.87
C ASP A 112 -6.43 -5.95 1.04
N ILE A 113 -6.27 -7.08 1.71
CA ILE A 113 -5.94 -8.36 1.13
C ILE A 113 -7.18 -9.24 1.23
N ILE A 114 -7.48 -9.96 0.15
CA ILE A 114 -8.61 -10.88 0.06
C ILE A 114 -8.07 -12.28 -0.25
N GLY A 115 -8.28 -13.21 0.67
CA GLY A 115 -8.02 -14.63 0.49
C GLY A 115 -9.32 -15.41 0.34
N TYR A 116 -9.25 -16.62 -0.21
CA TYR A 116 -10.42 -17.46 -0.42
C TYR A 116 -10.29 -18.75 0.40
N GLY A 117 -11.26 -19.02 1.28
CA GLY A 117 -11.38 -20.27 2.03
C GLY A 117 -12.32 -21.24 1.31
N ALA A 118 -11.98 -22.52 1.32
CA ALA A 118 -12.87 -23.58 0.86
C ALA A 118 -13.31 -24.49 2.00
N LEU A 119 -14.51 -25.03 1.85
CA LEU A 119 -15.10 -26.01 2.75
C LEU A 119 -15.87 -27.04 1.92
N SER A 120 -15.67 -28.31 2.23
CA SER A 120 -16.41 -29.43 1.68
C SER A 120 -16.86 -30.30 2.85
N ASP A 121 -18.14 -30.22 3.19
CA ASP A 121 -18.77 -31.04 4.24
C ASP A 121 -20.24 -31.27 3.87
N SER A 122 -20.58 -32.49 3.51
CA SER A 122 -21.93 -32.87 3.05
C SER A 122 -23.02 -32.68 4.11
N ARG A 123 -22.67 -32.43 5.38
CA ARG A 123 -23.61 -32.11 6.45
C ARG A 123 -24.02 -30.64 6.44
N LEU A 124 -23.26 -29.78 5.76
CA LEU A 124 -23.49 -28.34 5.70
C LEU A 124 -24.30 -28.00 4.45
N VAL A 125 -25.62 -28.14 4.57
CA VAL A 125 -26.59 -27.84 3.51
C VAL A 125 -27.20 -26.44 3.62
N SER A 126 -26.70 -25.59 4.52
CA SER A 126 -27.16 -24.20 4.65
C SER A 126 -26.01 -23.21 4.78
N VAL A 127 -26.27 -21.99 4.30
CA VAL A 127 -25.32 -20.86 4.33
C VAL A 127 -24.95 -20.49 5.77
N GLU A 128 -25.92 -20.52 6.69
CA GLU A 128 -25.71 -20.16 8.11
C GLU A 128 -24.76 -21.15 8.80
N ALA A 129 -24.90 -22.44 8.51
CA ALA A 129 -24.03 -23.47 9.06
C ALA A 129 -22.61 -23.34 8.51
N ALA A 130 -22.47 -23.13 7.19
CA ALA A 130 -21.17 -22.86 6.56
C ALA A 130 -20.53 -21.58 7.12
N ARG A 131 -21.32 -20.51 7.32
CA ARG A 131 -20.87 -19.26 7.91
C ARG A 131 -20.26 -19.45 9.29
N LYS A 132 -20.94 -20.20 10.15
CA LYS A 132 -20.42 -20.50 11.48
C LYS A 132 -19.05 -21.18 11.41
N VAL A 133 -18.90 -22.20 10.56
CA VAL A 133 -17.62 -22.91 10.41
C VAL A 133 -16.51 -21.98 9.89
N PHE A 134 -16.80 -21.14 8.89
CA PHE A 134 -15.81 -20.19 8.39
C PHE A 134 -15.43 -19.12 9.42
N GLN A 135 -16.39 -18.71 10.26
CA GLN A 135 -16.19 -17.71 11.30
C GLN A 135 -15.39 -18.28 12.48
N ASP A 136 -15.66 -19.54 12.85
CA ASP A 136 -14.91 -20.28 13.88
C ASP A 136 -13.41 -20.40 13.52
N ARG A 137 -13.06 -20.41 12.23
CA ARG A 137 -11.66 -20.44 11.75
C ARG A 137 -10.89 -19.12 11.96
N ILE A 138 -11.58 -18.03 12.28
CA ILE A 138 -10.99 -16.67 12.35
C ILE A 138 -11.30 -15.93 13.65
N VAL A 139 -11.80 -16.62 14.69
CA VAL A 139 -12.30 -15.98 15.94
C VAL A 139 -11.24 -15.13 16.64
N ASP A 140 -9.97 -15.50 16.55
CA ASP A 140 -8.86 -14.83 17.24
C ASP A 140 -7.83 -14.24 16.25
N THR A 141 -8.29 -13.77 15.09
CA THR A 141 -7.42 -13.23 14.04
C THR A 141 -7.86 -11.84 13.61
N ASN A 142 -6.97 -11.10 12.93
CA ASN A 142 -7.31 -9.80 12.34
C ASN A 142 -8.10 -9.92 11.02
N VAL A 143 -8.55 -11.13 10.67
CA VAL A 143 -9.26 -11.42 9.42
C VAL A 143 -10.76 -11.30 9.65
N THR A 144 -11.45 -10.68 8.69
CA THR A 144 -12.91 -10.57 8.66
C THR A 144 -13.50 -11.49 7.60
N LEU A 145 -14.55 -12.23 7.97
CA LEU A 145 -15.31 -13.04 7.02
C LEU A 145 -16.17 -12.15 6.12
N GLY A 146 -15.96 -12.27 4.82
CA GLY A 146 -16.74 -11.59 3.80
C GLY A 146 -17.95 -12.41 3.33
N LYS A 147 -18.10 -12.46 2.00
CA LYS A 147 -19.17 -13.21 1.34
C LYS A 147 -18.89 -14.71 1.39
N ILE A 148 -19.96 -15.48 1.51
CA ILE A 148 -19.96 -16.94 1.37
C ILE A 148 -20.80 -17.29 0.16
N ASP A 149 -20.26 -18.12 -0.71
CA ASP A 149 -20.88 -18.55 -1.95
C ASP A 149 -20.96 -20.09 -1.99
N PRO A 150 -22.14 -20.67 -2.29
CA PRO A 150 -22.24 -22.10 -2.55
C PRO A 150 -21.60 -22.42 -3.90
N LEU A 151 -20.62 -23.32 -3.90
CA LEU A 151 -20.09 -23.92 -5.13
C LEU A 151 -20.95 -25.11 -5.57
N ASN A 152 -21.43 -25.89 -4.59
CA ASN A 152 -22.41 -26.96 -4.77
C ASN A 152 -23.08 -27.24 -3.42
N GLU A 153 -24.27 -26.68 -3.21
CA GLU A 153 -24.99 -26.76 -1.94
C GLU A 153 -25.41 -28.18 -1.59
N GLU A 154 -25.87 -28.97 -2.57
CA GLU A 154 -26.27 -30.38 -2.37
C GLU A 154 -25.11 -31.26 -1.88
N LYS A 155 -23.87 -30.93 -2.27
CA LYS A 155 -22.65 -31.61 -1.83
C LYS A 155 -21.97 -30.93 -0.64
N GLY A 156 -22.53 -29.83 -0.15
CA GLY A 156 -21.96 -29.05 0.95
C GLY A 156 -20.61 -28.42 0.61
N HIS A 157 -20.43 -27.97 -0.64
CA HIS A 157 -19.23 -27.27 -1.10
C HIS A 157 -19.44 -25.76 -1.05
N TRP A 158 -18.62 -25.09 -0.26
CA TRP A 158 -18.73 -23.66 0.01
C TRP A 158 -17.38 -22.97 -0.20
N CYS A 159 -17.44 -21.73 -0.69
CA CYS A 159 -16.32 -20.82 -0.76
C CYS A 159 -16.62 -19.58 0.09
N ALA A 160 -15.61 -19.02 0.75
CA ALA A 160 -15.72 -17.80 1.53
C ALA A 160 -14.56 -16.86 1.22
N ASN A 161 -14.84 -15.56 1.24
CA ASN A 161 -13.79 -14.55 1.11
C ASN A 161 -13.36 -14.12 2.51
N TYR A 162 -12.07 -14.09 2.75
CA TYR A 162 -11.43 -13.61 3.97
C TYR A 162 -10.76 -12.27 3.68
N LEU A 163 -11.13 -11.23 4.41
CA LEU A 163 -10.62 -9.87 4.23
C LEU A 163 -9.68 -9.51 5.38
N MET A 164 -8.52 -8.97 5.06
CA MET A 164 -7.54 -8.52 6.04
C MET A 164 -7.04 -7.13 5.65
N THR A 165 -7.09 -6.20 6.60
CA THR A 165 -6.57 -4.85 6.41
C THR A 165 -5.04 -4.88 6.44
N TYR A 166 -4.40 -4.17 5.50
CA TYR A 166 -2.94 -4.22 5.31
C TYR A 166 -2.26 -2.83 5.36
N HIS A 167 -2.76 -1.85 4.61
CA HIS A 167 -2.23 -0.47 4.60
C HIS A 167 -0.71 -0.33 4.38
N GLY A 168 -0.19 -0.88 3.27
CA GLY A 168 1.25 -0.83 2.97
C GLY A 168 1.58 -0.85 1.48
N PHE A 169 2.83 -0.52 1.16
CA PHE A 169 3.36 -0.63 -0.21
C PHE A 169 3.93 -2.03 -0.45
N ILE A 170 3.45 -2.69 -1.50
CA ILE A 170 3.97 -3.99 -1.94
C ILE A 170 4.43 -3.86 -3.39
N HIS A 171 5.62 -4.39 -3.68
CA HIS A 171 6.06 -4.53 -5.07
C HIS A 171 5.30 -5.68 -5.74
N ARG A 172 4.85 -5.49 -6.98
CA ARG A 172 4.02 -6.47 -7.71
C ARG A 172 4.67 -7.85 -7.79
N ASP A 173 6.00 -7.91 -7.87
CA ASP A 173 6.75 -9.16 -7.99
C ASP A 173 6.81 -9.93 -6.66
N GLU A 174 6.60 -9.24 -5.53
CA GLU A 174 6.59 -9.80 -4.17
C GLU A 174 5.16 -10.02 -3.64
N LEU A 175 4.15 -9.60 -4.40
CA LEU A 175 2.76 -9.59 -3.96
C LEU A 175 2.32 -10.98 -3.48
N GLN A 176 2.47 -12.02 -4.29
CA GLN A 176 2.03 -13.37 -3.93
C GLN A 176 2.68 -13.88 -2.65
N SER A 177 3.99 -13.64 -2.46
CA SER A 177 4.69 -14.06 -1.24
C SER A 177 4.21 -13.28 -0.02
N GLU A 178 4.07 -11.96 -0.12
CA GLU A 178 3.61 -11.11 0.99
C GLU A 178 2.19 -11.45 1.44
N LEU A 179 1.26 -11.63 0.49
CA LEU A 179 -0.11 -11.99 0.81
C LEU A 179 -0.22 -13.35 1.50
N ARG A 180 0.59 -14.32 1.05
CA ARG A 180 0.66 -15.64 1.69
C ARG A 180 1.19 -15.54 3.12
N ILE A 181 2.25 -14.77 3.35
CA ILE A 181 2.82 -14.56 4.68
C ILE A 181 1.77 -13.97 5.63
N CYS A 182 0.98 -12.99 5.17
CA CYS A 182 -0.04 -12.34 5.99
C CYS A 182 -1.11 -13.31 6.51
N PHE A 183 -1.66 -14.18 5.65
CA PHE A 183 -2.66 -15.16 6.12
C PHE A 183 -2.04 -16.27 6.95
N GLN A 184 -0.80 -16.66 6.65
CA GLN A 184 -0.07 -17.66 7.43
C GLN A 184 0.26 -17.16 8.84
N SER A 185 0.61 -15.88 9.02
CA SER A 185 0.87 -15.31 10.34
C SER A 185 -0.38 -15.27 11.22
N GLU A 186 -1.55 -15.14 10.61
CA GLU A 186 -2.85 -15.20 11.30
C GLU A 186 -3.37 -16.63 11.48
N GLY A 187 -2.65 -17.65 10.98
CA GLY A 187 -3.08 -19.05 11.06
C GLY A 187 -4.31 -19.39 10.22
N VAL A 188 -4.70 -18.52 9.27
CA VAL A 188 -5.89 -18.71 8.44
C VAL A 188 -5.53 -19.46 7.16
N ALA A 189 -6.07 -20.66 7.00
CA ALA A 189 -5.88 -21.47 5.80
C ALA A 189 -6.73 -20.93 4.63
N ILE A 190 -6.05 -20.45 3.59
CA ILE A 190 -6.65 -20.03 2.31
C ILE A 190 -6.25 -20.97 1.18
N LEU A 191 -7.03 -20.96 0.10
CA LEU A 191 -6.69 -21.64 -1.14
C LEU A 191 -5.36 -21.09 -1.69
N PRO A 192 -4.41 -21.96 -2.04
CA PRO A 192 -3.15 -21.55 -2.66
C PRO A 192 -3.43 -20.78 -3.95
N ASP A 193 -2.67 -19.72 -4.17
CA ASP A 193 -2.65 -18.95 -5.43
C ASP A 193 -3.99 -18.30 -5.84
N MET A 194 -4.98 -18.31 -4.95
CA MET A 194 -6.24 -17.58 -5.12
C MET A 194 -6.29 -16.46 -4.10
N PHE A 195 -6.02 -15.24 -4.58
CA PHE A 195 -6.11 -14.02 -3.78
C PHE A 195 -6.53 -12.85 -4.67
N ASP A 196 -7.08 -11.84 -4.02
CA ASP A 196 -7.39 -10.54 -4.61
C ASP A 196 -6.94 -9.45 -3.63
N TYR A 197 -6.90 -8.19 -4.07
CA TYR A 197 -6.46 -7.08 -3.23
C TYR A 197 -7.13 -5.78 -3.66
N ARG A 198 -7.22 -4.85 -2.70
CA ARG A 198 -7.65 -3.48 -2.94
C ARG A 198 -6.47 -2.55 -2.80
N CYS A 199 -6.39 -1.56 -3.68
CA CYS A 199 -5.35 -0.54 -3.64
C CYS A 199 -5.95 0.85 -3.84
N ARG A 200 -5.28 1.87 -3.28
CA ARG A 200 -5.71 3.29 -3.42
C ARG A 200 -5.66 3.77 -4.86
N HIS A 201 -4.64 3.31 -5.60
CA HIS A 201 -4.41 3.66 -6.99
C HIS A 201 -4.33 2.38 -7.83
N LYS A 202 -5.39 2.07 -8.57
CA LYS A 202 -5.33 1.06 -9.63
C LYS A 202 -4.71 1.71 -10.86
N VAL A 203 -3.49 1.32 -11.22
CA VAL A 203 -2.98 1.62 -12.57
C VAL A 203 -3.71 0.67 -13.50
N THR A 204 -4.84 1.11 -14.05
CA THR A 204 -5.35 0.54 -15.30
C THR A 204 -4.35 0.92 -16.38
N THR A 205 -3.48 -0.03 -16.77
CA THR A 205 -2.60 0.11 -17.92
C THR A 205 -3.42 0.09 -19.21
N THR A 206 -4.17 1.15 -19.44
CA THR A 206 -4.47 1.65 -20.79
C THR A 206 -3.80 3.01 -20.86
N ALA A 207 -2.46 3.00 -20.93
CA ALA A 207 -1.74 4.19 -21.31
C ALA A 207 -1.94 4.35 -22.82
N ASP A 208 -2.78 5.30 -23.23
CA ASP A 208 -2.72 5.81 -24.59
C ASP A 208 -1.33 6.40 -24.77
N VAL A 209 -0.47 5.71 -25.52
CA VAL A 209 0.82 6.26 -25.93
C VAL A 209 0.53 7.41 -26.89
N ILE A 210 0.42 8.61 -26.34
CA ILE A 210 0.32 9.82 -27.16
C ILE A 210 1.70 10.07 -27.74
N SER A 211 1.92 9.64 -28.97
CA SER A 211 3.09 10.05 -29.75
C SER A 211 3.04 11.56 -29.96
N PHE A 212 4.02 12.27 -29.40
CA PHE A 212 4.17 13.70 -29.60
C PHE A 212 4.41 14.06 -31.08
N GLU A 213 5.02 13.15 -31.86
CA GLU A 213 5.19 13.32 -33.30
C GLU A 213 3.85 13.24 -34.04
N ALA A 214 2.98 12.29 -33.66
CA ALA A 214 1.64 12.16 -34.24
C ALA A 214 0.78 13.41 -33.95
N LYS A 215 0.78 13.91 -32.71
CA LYS A 215 0.07 15.16 -32.37
C LYS A 215 0.65 16.40 -33.06
N ARG A 216 1.96 16.42 -33.34
CA ARG A 216 2.59 17.51 -34.09
C ARG A 216 2.20 17.48 -35.57
N ALA A 217 2.10 16.29 -36.16
CA ALA A 217 1.64 16.11 -37.54
C ALA A 217 0.18 16.51 -37.72
N GLU A 218 -0.72 16.14 -36.80
CA GLU A 218 -2.14 16.57 -36.83
C GLU A 218 -2.29 18.10 -36.79
N ARG A 219 -1.50 18.78 -35.95
CA ARG A 219 -1.53 20.25 -35.86
C ARG A 219 -1.03 20.95 -37.12
N LEU A 220 -0.11 20.33 -37.85
CA LEU A 220 0.41 20.85 -39.10
C LEU A 220 -0.52 20.58 -40.30
N GLN A 221 -1.42 19.60 -40.18
CA GLN A 221 -2.47 19.34 -41.19
C GLN A 221 -3.74 20.16 -40.95
N ALA A 222 -3.95 20.64 -39.72
CA ALA A 222 -5.08 21.49 -39.34
C ALA A 222 -4.79 23.00 -39.44
N ALA A 223 -3.59 23.39 -39.89
CA ALA A 223 -3.16 24.77 -40.15
C ALA A 223 -3.03 25.00 -41.67
#